data_AF-A0A4Q8A9R2-F1
#
_entry.id   AF-A0A4Q8A9R2-F1
#
_cell.length_a   1.000
_cell.length_b   1.000
_cell.length_c   1.000
_cell.angle_alpha   90.00
_cell.angle_beta   90.00
_cell.angle_gamma   90.00
#
_symmetry.space_group_name_H-M   'P 1'
#
loop_
_entity.id
_entity.type
_entity.pdbx_description
1 polymer ?
#
loop_
_entity_poly.entity_id
_entity_poly.type
_entity_poly.pdbx_seq_one_letter_code
_entity_poly.pdbx_strand_id
1 'polypeptide(L)'
;MSSEFDAQLIESVTVRRARLTDALLYGSNPTERRWKSPLKLFLVSIVIAALVAAVCVGVSFITNIFAQQAAEKEKLRAAVELVIDAPWALEA
;
A
#
# COMPACT_ATOMS: atom_id res chain seq x y z
N MET A 1 45.06 -3.22 9.35
CA MET A 1 45.86 -3.13 8.12
C MET A 1 45.38 -4.03 6.98
N SER A 2 45.03 -5.32 7.18
CA SER A 2 44.48 -6.14 6.09
C SER A 2 43.02 -5.83 5.75
N SER A 3 42.20 -5.51 6.76
CA SER A 3 40.78 -5.17 6.59
C SER A 3 40.54 -3.89 5.78
N GLU A 4 41.44 -2.91 5.88
CA GLU A 4 41.35 -1.65 5.12
C GLU A 4 41.69 -1.86 3.64
N PHE A 5 42.59 -2.82 3.35
CA PHE A 5 42.97 -3.20 1.99
C PHE A 5 41.83 -3.93 1.28
N ASP A 6 41.16 -4.86 1.97
CA ASP A 6 39.97 -5.54 1.45
C ASP A 6 38.80 -4.57 1.24
N ALA A 7 38.59 -3.63 2.16
CA ALA A 7 37.57 -2.59 2.00
C ALA A 7 37.82 -1.73 0.76
N GLN A 8 39.07 -1.31 0.52
CA GLN A 8 39.46 -0.59 -0.69
C GLN A 8 39.27 -1.44 -1.95
N LEU A 9 39.56 -2.73 -1.88
CA LEU A 9 39.36 -3.64 -3.01
C LEU A 9 37.87 -3.76 -3.34
N ILE A 10 37.01 -3.96 -2.33
CA ILE A 10 35.55 -4.04 -2.51
C ILE A 10 35.00 -2.73 -3.07
N GLU A 11 35.45 -1.58 -2.56
CA GLU A 11 35.00 -0.28 -3.05
C GLU A 11 35.43 -0.05 -4.51
N SER A 12 36.65 -0.45 -4.88
CA SER A 12 37.13 -0.33 -6.28
C SER A 12 36.36 -1.25 -7.25
N VAL A 13 36.09 -2.50 -6.86
CA VAL A 13 35.37 -3.48 -7.71
C VAL A 13 33.89 -3.12 -7.82
N THR A 14 33.25 -2.67 -6.74
CA THR A 14 31.86 -2.23 -6.78
C THR A 14 31.68 -1.03 -7.70
N VAL A 15 32.58 -0.05 -7.67
CA VAL A 15 32.56 1.09 -8.61
C VAL A 15 32.76 0.62 -10.05
N ARG A 16 33.72 -0.27 -10.31
CA ARG A 16 33.98 -0.76 -11.67
C ARG A 16 32.83 -1.59 -12.22
N ARG A 17 32.26 -2.48 -11.41
CA ARG A 17 31.09 -3.28 -11.75
C ARG A 17 29.90 -2.36 -12.01
N ALA A 18 29.66 -1.38 -11.14
CA ALA A 18 28.60 -0.40 -11.29
C ALA A 18 28.73 0.36 -12.63
N ARG A 19 29.92 0.86 -12.97
CA ARG A 19 30.19 1.54 -14.24
C ARG A 19 29.98 0.65 -15.46
N LEU A 20 30.37 -0.63 -15.39
CA LEU A 20 30.16 -1.61 -16.47
C LEU A 20 28.68 -1.97 -16.62
N THR A 21 27.96 -2.23 -15.53
CA THR A 21 26.51 -2.46 -15.58
C THR A 21 25.76 -1.23 -16.07
N ASP A 22 26.24 -0.03 -15.74
CA ASP A 22 25.66 1.21 -16.27
C ASP A 22 25.88 1.30 -17.78
N ALA A 23 27.12 1.11 -18.24
CA ALA A 23 27.43 1.14 -19.67
C ALA A 23 26.69 0.04 -20.46
N LEU A 24 26.45 -1.13 -19.88
CA LEU A 24 25.71 -2.23 -20.51
C LEU A 24 24.20 -2.00 -20.58
N LEU A 25 23.59 -1.53 -19.48
CA LEU A 25 22.13 -1.29 -19.47
C LEU A 25 21.75 -0.03 -20.27
N TYR A 26 22.65 0.94 -20.36
CA TYR A 26 22.30 2.31 -20.72
C TYR A 26 23.16 2.92 -21.84
N GLY A 27 24.29 2.31 -22.23
CA GLY A 27 25.14 2.81 -23.33
C GLY A 27 25.80 4.17 -23.06
N SER A 28 26.62 4.67 -24.01
CA SER A 28 27.42 5.90 -23.86
C SER A 28 26.61 7.20 -23.99
N ASN A 29 25.45 7.31 -23.34
CA ASN A 29 24.59 8.49 -23.48
C ASN A 29 24.50 9.28 -22.14
N PRO A 30 24.98 10.54 -22.07
CA PRO A 30 24.98 11.34 -20.83
C PRO A 30 23.58 11.64 -20.25
N THR A 31 22.52 11.36 -21.01
CA THR A 31 21.11 11.45 -20.60
C THR A 31 20.75 10.47 -19.49
N GLU A 32 21.40 9.31 -19.45
CA GLU A 32 21.08 8.15 -18.60
C GLU A 32 21.21 8.43 -17.09
N ARG A 33 22.21 9.26 -16.72
CA ARG A 33 22.42 9.67 -15.32
C ARG A 33 21.25 10.50 -14.77
N ARG A 34 20.43 11.09 -15.64
CA ARG A 34 19.25 11.87 -15.29
C ARG A 34 17.98 11.02 -15.11
N TRP A 35 17.92 9.81 -15.69
CA TRP A 35 16.74 8.93 -15.63
C TRP A 35 16.71 8.02 -14.40
N LYS A 36 17.86 7.72 -13.78
CA LYS A 36 17.91 6.89 -12.56
C LYS A 36 17.12 7.45 -11.37
N SER A 37 17.13 8.77 -11.17
CA SER A 37 16.36 9.41 -10.10
C SER A 37 14.85 9.35 -10.31
N PRO A 38 14.29 9.78 -11.46
CA PRO A 38 12.85 9.70 -11.71
C PRO A 38 12.34 8.26 -11.82
N LEU A 39 13.12 7.30 -12.34
CA LEU A 39 12.70 5.89 -12.41
C LEU A 39 12.51 5.27 -11.02
N LYS A 40 13.39 5.57 -10.06
CA LYS A 40 13.22 5.11 -8.67
C LYS A 40 11.97 5.72 -8.04
N LEU A 41 11.74 7.01 -8.23
CA LEU A 41 10.52 7.69 -7.75
C LEU A 41 9.26 7.11 -8.40
N PHE A 42 9.30 6.76 -9.69
CA PHE A 42 8.20 6.15 -10.41
C PHE A 42 7.86 4.75 -9.91
N LEU A 43 8.86 3.92 -9.63
CA LEU A 43 8.62 2.60 -9.01
C LEU A 43 8.02 2.72 -7.61
N VAL A 44 8.51 3.67 -6.80
CA VAL A 44 7.96 3.94 -5.47
C VAL A 44 6.51 4.41 -5.56
N SER A 45 6.17 5.30 -6.50
CA SER A 45 4.79 5.77 -6.67
C SER A 45 3.84 4.64 -7.09
N ILE A 46 4.27 3.72 -7.95
CA ILE A 46 3.48 2.54 -8.32
C ILE A 46 3.18 1.68 -7.08
N VAL A 47 4.18 1.41 -6.24
CA VAL A 47 3.99 0.62 -5.01
C VAL A 47 3.01 1.33 -4.07
N ILE A 48 3.16 2.64 -3.87
CA ILE A 48 2.25 3.42 -3.04
C ILE A 48 0.82 3.38 -3.61
N ALA A 49 0.64 3.57 -4.91
CA ALA A 49 -0.67 3.51 -5.56
C ALA A 49 -1.34 2.15 -5.38
N ALA A 50 -0.58 1.06 -5.52
CA ALA A 50 -1.06 -0.30 -5.28
C ALA A 50 -1.49 -0.51 -3.82
N LEU A 51 -0.72 0.00 -2.86
CA LEU A 51 -1.08 -0.06 -1.44
C LEU A 51 -2.36 0.72 -1.14
N VAL A 52 -2.49 1.93 -1.68
CA VAL A 52 -3.71 2.74 -1.52
C VAL A 52 -4.93 2.03 -2.09
N ALA A 53 -4.80 1.43 -3.28
CA ALA A 53 -5.88 0.65 -3.88
C ALA A 53 -6.27 -0.55 -3.00
N ALA A 54 -5.29 -1.32 -2.51
CA ALA A 54 -5.54 -2.48 -1.65
C ALA A 54 -6.21 -2.08 -0.31
N VAL A 55 -5.75 -0.98 0.31
CA VAL A 55 -6.33 -0.45 1.54
C VAL A 55 -7.77 0.00 1.32
N CYS A 56 -8.04 0.72 0.23
CA CYS A 56 -9.39 1.19 -0.10
C CYS A 56 -10.39 0.04 -0.26
N VAL A 57 -9.99 -0.99 -1.03
CA VAL A 57 -10.82 -2.20 -1.23
C VAL A 57 -11.05 -2.94 0.10
N GLY A 58 -10.01 -3.08 0.92
CA GLY A 58 -10.12 -3.73 2.24
C GLY A 58 -11.09 -3.01 3.18
N VAL A 59 -11.00 -1.68 3.28
CA VAL A 59 -11.90 -0.88 4.12
C VAL A 59 -13.33 -0.97 3.64
N SER A 60 -13.56 -0.93 2.31
CA SER A 60 -14.90 -1.06 1.74
C SER A 60 -15.57 -2.39 2.12
N PHE A 61 -14.80 -3.49 2.05
CA PHE A 61 -15.29 -4.81 2.43
C PHE A 61 -15.64 -4.90 3.92
N ILE A 62 -14.75 -4.42 4.79
CA ILE A 62 -14.97 -4.44 6.25
C ILE A 62 -16.19 -3.61 6.62
N THR A 63 -16.30 -2.39 6.07
CA THR A 63 -17.42 -1.49 6.37
C THR A 63 -18.76 -2.08 5.93
N ASN A 64 -18.81 -2.76 4.79
CA ASN A 64 -20.03 -3.40 4.30
C ASN A 64 -20.54 -4.50 5.26
N ILE A 65 -19.64 -5.30 5.84
CA ILE A 65 -20.03 -6.33 6.81
C ILE A 65 -20.58 -5.69 8.09
N PHE A 66 -19.95 -4.63 8.60
CA PHE A 66 -20.43 -3.93 9.80
C PHE A 66 -21.75 -3.18 9.55
N ALA A 67 -21.95 -2.62 8.35
CA ALA A 67 -23.17 -1.91 7.97
C ALA A 67 -24.40 -2.83 7.97
N GLN A 68 -24.25 -4.10 7.55
CA GLN A 68 -25.37 -5.06 7.59
C GLN A 68 -25.86 -5.31 9.02
N GLN A 69 -24.96 -5.41 10.00
CA GLN A 69 -25.35 -5.60 11.39
C GLN A 69 -25.97 -4.35 12.01
N ALA A 70 -25.51 -3.16 11.60
CA ALA A 70 -26.12 -1.91 12.04
C ALA A 70 -27.56 -1.77 11.51
N ALA A 71 -27.79 -2.12 10.24
CA ALA A 71 -29.12 -2.06 9.63
C ALA A 71 -30.10 -3.05 10.26
N GLU A 72 -29.65 -4.24 10.65
CA GLU A 72 -30.51 -5.21 11.35
C GLU A 72 -30.85 -4.74 12.77
N LYS A 73 -29.89 -4.13 13.47
CA LYS A 73 -30.11 -3.51 14.79
C LYS A 73 -31.05 -2.31 14.73
N GLU A 74 -31.00 -1.51 13.67
CA GLU A 74 -31.94 -0.41 13.46
C GLU A 74 -33.37 -0.90 13.24
N LYS A 75 -33.56 -1.96 12.43
CA LYS A 75 -34.88 -2.58 12.25
C LYS A 75 -35.41 -3.17 13.54
N LEU A 76 -34.56 -3.84 14.31
CA LEU A 76 -34.92 -4.37 15.63
C LEU A 76 -35.26 -3.25 16.61
N ARG A 77 -34.52 -2.14 16.62
CA ARG A 77 -34.85 -0.97 17.44
C ARG A 77 -36.18 -0.34 17.04
N ALA A 78 -36.42 -0.14 15.75
CA ALA A 78 -37.69 0.39 15.25
C ALA A 78 -38.86 -0.56 15.58
N ALA A 79 -38.66 -1.87 15.48
CA ALA A 79 -39.67 -2.86 15.88
C ALA A 79 -39.91 -2.87 17.40
N VAL A 80 -38.85 -2.77 18.21
CA VAL A 80 -38.96 -2.65 19.68
C VAL A 80 -39.65 -1.35 20.08
N GLU A 81 -39.36 -0.25 19.40
CA GLU A 81 -40.01 1.05 19.64
C GLU A 81 -41.51 1.00 19.33
N LEU A 82 -41.91 0.35 18.23
CA LEU A 82 -43.32 0.09 17.94
C LEU A 82 -44.01 -0.79 18.97
N VAL A 83 -43.32 -1.79 19.53
CA VAL A 83 -43.84 -2.65 20.60
C VAL A 83 -43.99 -1.91 21.93
N ILE A 84 -43.06 -1.01 22.25
CA ILE A 84 -43.08 -0.22 23.49
C ILE A 84 -44.17 0.86 23.44
N ASP A 85 -44.39 1.49 22.29
CA ASP A 85 -45.37 2.59 22.14
C ASP A 85 -46.82 2.08 22.06
N ALA A 86 -47.05 0.83 21.65
CA ALA A 86 -48.37 0.19 21.61
C ALA A 86 -48.45 -1.11 22.45
N PRO A 87 -48.33 -1.01 23.79
CA PRO A 87 -48.26 -2.20 24.66
C PRO A 87 -49.58 -2.98 24.77
N TRP A 88 -50.72 -2.39 24.38
CA TRP A 88 -52.04 -3.01 24.44
C TRP A 88 -52.37 -3.90 23.23
N ALA A 89 -51.54 -3.91 22.17
CA ALA A 89 -51.77 -4.67 20.95
C ALA A 89 -51.38 -6.16 21.04
N LEU A 90 -50.88 -6.62 22.19
CA LEU A 90 -50.45 -8.00 22.46
C LEU A 90 -51.50 -8.85 23.19
N GLU A 91 -52.66 -8.27 23.56
CA GLU A 91 -53.71 -8.93 24.37
C GLU A 91 -54.99 -9.33 23.58
N ALA A 92 -54.99 -9.25 22.24
CA ALA A 92 -56.11 -9.67 21.38
C ALA A 92 -55.76 -10.90 20.53
#